data_AF-A0A438CIG5-F1
#
_entry.id   AF-A0A438CIG5-F1
#
_cell.length_a   1.000
_cell.length_b   1.000
_cell.length_c   1.000
_cell.angle_alpha   90.00
_cell.angle_beta   90.00
_cell.angle_gamma   90.00
#
_symmetry.space_group_name_H-M   'P 1'
#
loop_
_entity.id
_entity.type
_entity.pdbx_description
1 polymer ?
#
loop_
_entity_poly.entity_id
_entity_poly.type
_entity_poly.pdbx_seq_one_letter_code
_entity_poly.pdbx_strand_id
1 'polypeptide(L)'
;MKGRRVSGIEAQALSLWATHLAGTPAQEQMDEVLASVAETIKNFAVIYLVDITEVPDFNTMYELYDPSTVMFFFRNKHIMIDLGTGNNNKINWALKDKQEFIDIVETVYRGARKGRGLVIAPKDYSTKYRY
;
A
#
# COMPACT_ATOMS: atom_id res chain seq x y z
N MET A 1 3.27 12.87 -12.91
CA MET A 1 2.51 13.60 -11.88
C MET A 1 3.51 14.30 -10.98
N LYS A 2 3.54 15.64 -10.97
CA LYS A 2 4.50 16.43 -10.19
C LYS A 2 3.95 16.65 -8.77
N GLY A 3 4.78 16.41 -7.76
CA GLY A 3 4.40 16.37 -6.34
C GLY A 3 3.49 17.53 -5.90
N ARG A 4 2.27 17.18 -5.46
CA ARG A 4 1.47 18.07 -4.62
C ARG A 4 1.96 17.93 -3.19
N ARG A 5 2.46 19.02 -2.61
CA ARG A 5 2.49 19.18 -1.15
C ARG A 5 1.05 19.10 -0.66
N VAL A 6 0.70 18.04 0.07
CA VAL A 6 -0.67 17.86 0.60
C VAL A 6 -0.76 18.45 1.99
N SER A 7 -0.80 19.79 2.05
CA SER A 7 -1.32 20.49 3.22
C SER A 7 -2.84 20.32 3.23
N GLY A 8 -3.35 19.32 3.96
CA GLY A 8 -4.79 19.17 4.20
C GLY A 8 -5.39 17.79 3.93
N ILE A 9 -4.73 16.70 4.30
CA ILE A 9 -5.38 15.38 4.33
C ILE A 9 -6.41 15.39 5.48
N GLU A 10 -7.69 15.36 5.14
CA GLU A 10 -8.77 15.12 6.08
C GLU A 10 -8.45 13.90 6.95
N ALA A 11 -8.57 14.03 8.27
CA ALA A 11 -8.20 13.04 9.28
C ALA A 11 -9.00 11.70 9.25
N GLN A 12 -9.66 11.40 8.12
CA GLN A 12 -10.56 10.26 7.93
C GLN A 12 -10.16 9.33 6.78
N ALA A 13 -9.24 9.72 5.88
CA ALA A 13 -8.83 8.87 4.76
C ALA A 13 -7.66 7.93 5.12
N LEU A 14 -7.65 6.74 4.52
CA LEU A 14 -6.50 5.82 4.56
C LEU A 14 -5.39 6.37 3.65
N SER A 15 -4.19 6.61 4.18
CA SER A 15 -3.04 6.98 3.35
C SER A 15 -2.23 5.74 2.97
N LEU A 16 -2.03 5.57 1.67
CA LEU A 16 -1.21 4.52 1.09
C LEU A 16 0.14 5.10 0.69
N TRP A 17 1.23 4.45 1.08
CA TRP A 17 2.57 4.81 0.67
C TRP A 17 3.11 3.72 -0.23
N ALA A 18 3.36 4.05 -1.50
CA ALA A 18 4.03 3.19 -2.45
C ALA A 18 5.46 3.68 -2.67
N THR A 19 6.45 2.86 -2.35
CA THR A 19 7.87 3.20 -2.40
C THR A 19 8.54 2.51 -3.58
N HIS A 20 9.37 3.23 -4.34
CA HIS A 20 9.91 2.71 -5.59
C HIS A 20 11.42 2.94 -5.76
N LEU A 21 12.11 1.90 -6.24
CA LEU A 21 13.36 2.02 -6.99
C LEU A 21 12.99 2.02 -8.47
N ALA A 22 13.14 3.17 -9.13
CA ALA A 22 12.68 3.35 -10.51
C ALA A 22 13.37 2.37 -11.49
N GLY A 23 12.58 1.80 -12.41
CA GLY A 23 13.08 1.04 -13.56
C GLY A 23 12.99 -0.49 -13.45
N THR A 24 12.15 -1.02 -12.55
CA THR A 24 11.90 -2.47 -12.49
C THR A 24 10.51 -2.84 -13.02
N PRO A 25 10.35 -3.99 -13.71
CA PRO A 25 9.03 -4.39 -14.23
C PRO A 25 7.95 -4.57 -13.16
N ALA A 26 8.35 -5.00 -11.95
CA ALA A 26 7.44 -5.15 -10.82
C ALA A 26 6.92 -3.79 -10.33
N GLN A 27 7.78 -2.77 -10.33
CA GLN A 27 7.41 -1.40 -9.97
C GLN A 27 6.46 -0.80 -11.00
N GLU A 28 6.76 -0.90 -12.30
CA GLU A 28 5.90 -0.40 -13.38
C GLU A 28 4.50 -1.02 -13.31
N GLN A 29 4.43 -2.35 -13.12
CA GLN A 29 3.17 -3.06 -12.98
C GLN A 29 2.35 -2.58 -11.77
N MET A 30 3.01 -2.34 -10.63
CA MET A 30 2.32 -1.85 -9.44
C MET A 30 1.81 -0.43 -9.65
N ASP A 31 2.60 0.45 -10.27
CA ASP A 31 2.20 1.82 -10.59
C ASP A 31 0.98 1.87 -11.51
N GLU A 32 0.89 0.98 -12.50
CA GLU A 32 -0.30 0.86 -13.36
C GLU A 32 -1.56 0.51 -12.56
N VAL A 33 -1.45 -0.43 -11.61
CA VAL A 33 -2.57 -0.79 -10.73
C VAL A 33 -2.98 0.41 -9.87
N LEU A 34 -2.02 1.04 -9.18
CA LEU A 34 -2.27 2.20 -8.33
C LEU A 34 -2.91 3.37 -9.09
N ALA A 35 -2.39 3.70 -10.27
CA ALA A 35 -2.94 4.75 -11.12
C ALA A 35 -4.37 4.43 -11.55
N SER A 36 -4.66 3.17 -11.88
CA SER A 36 -5.97 2.75 -12.36
C SER A 36 -7.06 2.72 -11.28
N VAL A 37 -6.68 2.53 -10.01
CA VAL A 37 -7.63 2.45 -8.89
C VAL A 37 -7.75 3.76 -8.10
N ALA A 38 -6.83 4.71 -8.30
CA ALA A 38 -6.74 5.97 -7.55
C ALA A 38 -8.08 6.72 -7.52
N GLU A 39 -8.77 6.81 -8.67
CA GLU A 39 -10.05 7.49 -8.78
C GLU A 39 -11.18 6.70 -8.09
N THR A 40 -11.16 5.38 -8.17
CA THR A 40 -12.17 4.50 -7.58
C THR A 40 -12.14 4.56 -6.05
N ILE A 41 -10.96 4.65 -5.45
CA ILE A 41 -10.79 4.61 -3.98
C ILE A 41 -10.75 6.00 -3.33
N LYS A 42 -10.79 7.09 -4.10
CA LYS A 42 -10.55 8.48 -3.65
C LYS A 42 -11.40 8.93 -2.45
N ASN A 43 -12.58 8.34 -2.27
CA ASN A 43 -13.50 8.69 -1.18
C ASN A 43 -13.07 8.12 0.18
N PHE A 44 -12.15 7.15 0.22
CA PHE A 44 -11.73 6.50 1.46
C PHE A 44 -10.23 6.21 1.56
N ALA A 45 -9.48 6.36 0.47
CA ALA A 45 -8.04 6.22 0.44
C ALA A 45 -7.37 7.27 -0.46
N VAL A 46 -6.14 7.63 -0.11
CA VAL A 46 -5.27 8.53 -0.87
C VAL A 46 -3.93 7.83 -1.11
N ILE A 47 -3.45 7.88 -2.35
CA ILE A 47 -2.19 7.24 -2.77
C ILE A 47 -1.06 8.27 -2.82
N TYR A 48 0.05 7.95 -2.16
CA TYR A 48 1.33 8.66 -2.23
C TYR A 48 2.37 7.77 -2.88
N LEU A 49 3.04 8.30 -3.90
CA LEU A 49 4.25 7.71 -4.45
C LEU A 49 5.45 8.37 -3.78
N VAL A 50 6.38 7.55 -3.28
CA VAL A 50 7.58 7.98 -2.56
C VAL A 50 8.80 7.40 -3.25
N ASP A 51 9.71 8.27 -3.67
CA ASP A 51 11.03 7.86 -4.15
C ASP A 51 11.96 7.67 -2.95
N ILE A 52 12.45 6.45 -2.74
CA ILE A 52 13.29 6.11 -1.58
C ILE A 52 14.75 6.52 -1.75
N THR A 53 15.13 6.96 -2.95
CA THR A 53 16.43 7.59 -3.20
C THR A 53 16.39 9.08 -2.86
N GLU A 54 15.25 9.74 -3.08
CA GLU A 54 15.03 11.13 -2.68
C GLU A 54 14.73 11.27 -1.18
N VAL A 55 14.02 10.30 -0.57
CA VAL A 55 13.63 10.30 0.84
C VAL A 55 14.07 9.01 1.54
N PRO A 56 15.37 8.86 1.87
CA PRO A 56 15.93 7.61 2.39
C PRO A 56 15.71 7.38 3.89
N ASP A 57 15.24 8.39 4.63
CA ASP A 57 15.14 8.40 6.10
C ASP A 57 14.36 7.21 6.69
N PHE A 58 13.43 6.65 5.90
CA PHE A 58 12.55 5.57 6.31
C PHE A 58 13.04 4.18 5.86
N ASN A 59 14.11 4.08 5.06
CA ASN A 59 14.51 2.84 4.42
C ASN A 59 14.92 1.77 5.44
N THR A 60 15.74 2.14 6.44
CA THR A 60 16.14 1.20 7.50
C THR A 60 14.97 0.90 8.44
N MET A 61 14.18 1.90 8.81
CA MET A 61 13.08 1.75 9.77
C MET A 61 12.00 0.80 9.25
N TYR A 62 11.64 0.93 7.97
CA TYR A 62 10.64 0.09 7.34
C TYR A 62 11.23 -1.04 6.51
N GLU A 63 12.54 -1.27 6.51
CA GLU A 63 13.20 -2.32 5.72
C GLU A 63 12.87 -2.26 4.22
N LEU A 64 12.97 -1.07 3.61
CA LEU A 64 12.60 -0.81 2.21
C LEU A 64 13.72 -1.24 1.25
N TYR A 65 13.88 -2.56 1.09
CA TYR A 65 14.89 -3.15 0.21
C TYR A 65 14.29 -3.71 -1.10
N ASP A 66 12.98 -3.96 -1.12
CA ASP A 66 12.30 -4.49 -2.28
C ASP A 66 12.04 -3.39 -3.33
N PRO A 67 12.00 -3.73 -4.65
CA PRO A 67 11.83 -2.75 -5.72
C PRO A 67 10.53 -1.93 -5.68
N SER A 68 9.46 -2.51 -5.14
CA SER A 68 8.19 -1.84 -4.89
C SER A 68 7.64 -2.33 -3.56
N THR A 69 7.27 -1.39 -2.68
CA THR A 69 6.54 -1.73 -1.46
C THR A 69 5.34 -0.83 -1.26
N VAL A 70 4.26 -1.39 -0.72
CA VAL A 70 3.05 -0.67 -0.40
C VAL A 70 2.70 -0.85 1.07
N MET A 71 2.55 0.26 1.77
CA MET A 71 2.23 0.33 3.19
C MET A 71 0.95 1.14 3.43
N PHE A 72 0.21 0.80 4.47
CA PHE A 72 -1.07 1.42 4.81
C PHE A 72 -0.98 2.18 6.13
N PHE A 73 -1.49 3.40 6.16
CA PHE A 73 -1.53 4.25 7.34
C PHE A 73 -2.91 4.86 7.53
N PHE A 74 -3.42 4.85 8.76
CA PHE A 74 -4.69 5.48 9.11
C PHE A 74 -4.51 6.28 10.40
N ARG A 75 -4.79 7.60 10.35
CA ARG A 75 -4.63 8.51 11.51
C ARG A 75 -3.27 8.38 12.21
N ASN A 76 -2.20 8.47 11.42
CA ASN A 76 -0.80 8.34 11.87
C ASN A 76 -0.44 6.98 12.50
N LYS A 77 -1.23 5.94 12.25
CA LYS A 77 -0.93 4.56 12.66
C LYS A 77 -0.70 3.69 11.44
N HIS A 78 0.41 2.96 11.42
CA HIS A 78 0.64 1.89 10.45
C HIS A 78 -0.37 0.77 10.68
N ILE A 79 -1.02 0.33 9.60
CA ILE A 79 -2.00 -0.74 9.62
C ILE A 79 -1.38 -1.97 8.95
N MET A 80 -1.18 -3.01 9.75
CA MET A 80 -0.68 -4.29 9.26
C MET A 80 -1.81 -5.05 8.55
N ILE A 81 -1.43 -5.85 7.57
CA ILE A 81 -2.34 -6.74 6.85
C ILE A 81 -1.75 -8.15 6.78
N ASP A 82 -2.48 -9.11 7.33
CA ASP A 82 -2.15 -10.52 7.16
C ASP A 82 -2.59 -10.97 5.76
N LEU A 83 -1.59 -11.17 4.90
CA LEU A 83 -1.73 -11.64 3.52
C LEU A 83 -1.36 -13.12 3.39
N GLY A 84 -1.00 -13.80 4.50
CA GLY A 84 -0.49 -15.18 4.49
C GLY A 84 0.92 -15.34 3.92
N THR A 85 1.61 -14.25 3.58
CA THR A 85 3.00 -14.26 3.09
C THR A 85 4.06 -14.35 4.20
N GLY A 86 3.65 -14.14 5.45
CA GLY A 86 4.53 -14.00 6.61
C GLY A 86 5.02 -12.57 6.86
N ASN A 87 4.87 -11.65 5.90
CA ASN A 87 5.16 -10.23 6.08
C ASN A 87 3.86 -9.42 6.13
N ASN A 88 3.49 -8.97 7.34
CA ASN A 88 2.25 -8.24 7.54
C ASN A 88 2.41 -6.72 7.46
N ASN A 89 3.65 -6.24 7.32
CA ASN A 89 3.95 -4.80 7.38
C ASN A 89 3.71 -4.10 6.04
N LYS A 90 3.84 -4.84 4.94
CA LYS A 90 3.85 -4.28 3.58
C LYS A 90 3.44 -5.32 2.55
N ILE A 91 2.96 -4.86 1.41
CA ILE A 91 2.92 -5.64 0.17
C ILE A 91 4.22 -5.35 -0.57
N ASN A 92 5.07 -6.34 -0.81
CA ASN A 92 6.37 -6.17 -1.48
C ASN A 92 6.46 -6.91 -2.82
N TRP A 93 5.32 -7.16 -3.46
CA TRP A 93 5.22 -7.73 -4.80
C TRP A 93 4.23 -6.94 -5.64
N ALA A 94 4.35 -7.07 -6.96
CA ALA A 94 3.41 -6.48 -7.90
C ALA A 94 2.08 -7.24 -7.88
N LEU A 95 1.00 -6.57 -7.49
CA LEU A 95 -0.35 -7.08 -7.71
C LEU A 95 -0.74 -6.84 -9.17
N LYS A 96 -1.42 -7.82 -9.78
CA LYS A 96 -1.89 -7.71 -11.18
C LYS A 96 -3.36 -7.34 -11.28
N ASP A 97 -4.15 -7.75 -10.29
CA ASP A 97 -5.59 -7.55 -10.29
C ASP A 97 -5.95 -6.29 -9.51
N LYS A 98 -6.66 -5.38 -10.20
CA LYS A 98 -7.12 -4.10 -9.67
C LYS A 98 -8.20 -4.28 -8.61
N GLN A 99 -9.09 -5.26 -8.80
CA GLN A 99 -10.16 -5.55 -7.84
C GLN A 99 -9.58 -6.12 -6.56
N GLU A 100 -8.59 -7.02 -6.64
CA GLU A 100 -7.89 -7.51 -5.46
C GLU A 100 -7.26 -6.36 -4.65
N PHE A 101 -6.64 -5.40 -5.33
CA PHE A 101 -6.09 -4.23 -4.67
C PHE A 101 -7.18 -3.37 -3.99
N ILE A 102 -8.31 -3.14 -4.66
CA ILE A 102 -9.45 -2.42 -4.08
C ILE A 102 -9.98 -3.13 -2.84
N ASP A 103 -10.17 -4.45 -2.90
CA ASP A 103 -10.70 -5.25 -1.79
C ASP A 103 -9.77 -5.22 -0.57
N ILE A 104 -8.46 -5.22 -0.80
CA ILE A 104 -7.45 -5.03 0.24
C ILE A 104 -7.60 -3.64 0.89
N VAL A 105 -7.63 -2.57 0.10
CA VAL A 105 -7.75 -1.18 0.61
C VAL A 105 -9.04 -1.03 1.42
N GLU A 106 -10.15 -1.58 0.94
CA GLU A 106 -11.44 -1.55 1.64
C GLU A 106 -11.37 -2.29 2.98
N THR A 107 -10.75 -3.47 3.00
CA THR A 107 -10.55 -4.27 4.21
C THR A 107 -9.74 -3.52 5.26
N VAL A 108 -8.63 -2.90 4.83
CA VAL A 108 -7.78 -2.05 5.68
C VAL A 108 -8.57 -0.87 6.22
N TYR A 109 -9.28 -0.14 5.37
CA TYR A 109 -10.09 1.02 5.77
C TYR A 109 -11.16 0.64 6.80
N ARG A 110 -11.92 -0.43 6.54
CA ARG A 110 -12.97 -0.93 7.46
C ARG A 110 -12.40 -1.37 8.80
N GLY A 111 -11.26 -2.07 8.79
CA GLY A 111 -10.60 -2.52 10.02
C GLY A 111 -10.01 -1.37 10.83
N ALA A 112 -9.32 -0.44 10.16
CA ALA A 112 -8.71 0.74 10.79
C ALA A 112 -9.78 1.68 11.40
N ARG A 113 -10.93 1.86 10.74
CA ARG A 113 -12.08 2.60 11.30
C ARG A 113 -12.65 1.98 12.58
N LYS A 114 -12.48 0.67 12.77
CA LYS A 114 -12.85 -0.06 14.00
C LYS A 114 -11.71 -0.09 15.02
N GLY A 115 -10.61 0.63 14.78
CA GLY A 115 -9.47 0.71 15.70
C GLY A 115 -8.51 -0.48 15.64
N ARG A 116 -8.60 -1.34 14.61
CA ARG A 116 -7.68 -2.48 14.46
C ARG A 116 -6.36 -2.03 13.86
N GLY A 117 -5.25 -2.43 14.47
CA GLY A 117 -3.89 -2.24 13.94
C GLY A 117 -3.42 -3.36 13.01
N LEU A 118 -4.16 -4.48 12.96
CA LEU A 118 -3.94 -5.60 12.05
C LEU A 118 -5.29 -6.03 11.46
N VAL A 119 -5.32 -6.23 10.16
CA VAL A 119 -6.47 -6.78 9.42
C VAL A 119 -6.07 -8.05 8.68
N ILE A 120 -7.03 -8.90 8.37
CA ILE A 120 -6.80 -10.12 7.59
C ILE A 120 -7.30 -9.85 6.18
N ALA A 121 -6.46 -10.09 5.18
CA ALA A 121 -6.83 -9.91 3.78
C ALA A 121 -7.98 -10.83 3.36
N PRO A 122 -8.82 -10.43 2.39
CA PRO A 122 -9.92 -11.26 1.90
C PRO A 122 -9.45 -12.53 1.18
N LYS A 123 -8.18 -12.56 0.73
CA LYS A 123 -7.55 -13.66 0.01
C LYS A 123 -6.21 -14.01 0.66
N ASP A 124 -5.89 -15.31 0.68
CA ASP A 124 -4.59 -15.81 1.09
C ASP A 124 -3.61 -15.76 -0.09
N TYR A 125 -2.46 -15.10 0.10
CA TYR A 125 -1.35 -15.00 -0.84
C TYR A 125 -0.18 -15.93 -0.49
N SER A 126 -0.37 -16.84 0.47
CA SER A 126 0.60 -17.88 0.79
C SER A 126 0.87 -18.79 -0.42
N THR A 127 2.05 -19.40 -0.42
CA THR A 127 2.47 -20.35 -1.45
C THR A 127 1.60 -21.61 -1.53
N LYS A 128 0.70 -21.83 -0.56
CA LYS A 128 -0.22 -22.99 -0.53
C LYS A 128 -1.21 -23.00 -1.69
N TYR A 129 -1.53 -21.84 -2.26
CA TYR A 129 -2.48 -21.70 -3.38
C TYR A 129 -1.79 -21.45 -4.73
N ARG A 130 -0.46 -21.64 -4.81
CA ARG A 130 0.32 -21.52 -6.06
C ARG A 130 0.51 -22.87 -6.75
N TYR A 131 -0.57 -23.60 -7.08
CA TYR A 131 -0.56 -24.71 -8.05
C TYR A 131 -1.91 -24.86 -8.73
#